data_AF-A0A9N9E9T6-F1
#
_entry.id   AF-A0A9N9E9T6-F1
#
_cell.length_a   1.000
_cell.length_b   1.000
_cell.length_c   1.000
_cell.angle_alpha   90.00
_cell.angle_beta   90.00
_cell.angle_gamma   90.00
#
_symmetry.space_group_name_H-M   'P 1'
#
loop_
_entity.id
_entity.type
_entity.pdbx_description
1 polymer ?
#
loop_
_entity_poly.entity_id
_entity_poly.type
_entity_poly.pdbx_seq_one_letter_code
_entity_poly.pdbx_strand_id
1 'polypeptide(L)'
;YQEQKERVDKLKDKLAQNDPQKYGKLAARNIAERISAAGTLILDQETQEKIENLKNGKVADASQVRKTEEEVIHQVNLAIAKKKLSELLAEIKKLGKNKKAKEKGSDLFKYISDANTYHQQAYQINKSQVDEILVEQGFIQSSNKTNSPFGGFFQPKVLIPVAIAVGVVVTFLVIMRNNKQRKIKGF
;
A
#
# COMPACT_ATOMS: atom_id res chain seq x y z
N TYR A 1 -21.07 6.36 -0.33
CA TYR A 1 -19.77 5.66 -0.14
C TYR A 1 -19.34 5.66 1.31
N GLN A 2 -19.24 6.83 1.97
CA GLN A 2 -18.82 6.92 3.38
C GLN A 2 -19.68 6.11 4.35
N GLU A 3 -21.01 6.19 4.25
CA GLU A 3 -21.91 5.42 5.13
C GLU A 3 -21.77 3.89 4.96
N GLN A 4 -21.53 3.41 3.73
CA GLN A 4 -21.34 2.00 3.48
C GLN A 4 -20.01 1.51 4.04
N LYS A 5 -18.94 2.30 3.89
CA LYS A 5 -17.64 2.02 4.48
C LYS A 5 -17.75 1.93 6.00
N GLU A 6 -18.40 2.91 6.63
CA GLU A 6 -18.58 2.94 8.08
C GLU A 6 -19.40 1.75 8.60
N ARG A 7 -20.45 1.34 7.87
CA ARG A 7 -21.21 0.12 8.21
C ARG A 7 -20.34 -1.14 8.14
N VAL A 8 -19.51 -1.26 7.11
CA VAL A 8 -18.59 -2.41 6.97
C VAL A 8 -17.56 -2.41 8.11
N ASP A 9 -16.96 -1.26 8.42
CA ASP A 9 -15.96 -1.15 9.47
C ASP A 9 -16.57 -1.52 10.84
N LYS A 10 -17.79 -1.04 11.15
CA LYS A 10 -18.53 -1.44 12.36
C LYS A 10 -18.82 -2.93 12.42
N LEU A 11 -19.16 -3.57 11.30
CA LEU A 11 -19.39 -5.02 11.27
C LEU A 11 -18.10 -5.79 11.52
N LYS A 12 -16.99 -5.35 10.93
CA LYS A 12 -15.68 -5.95 11.16
C LYS A 12 -15.25 -5.81 12.63
N ASP A 13 -15.49 -4.66 13.23
CA ASP A 13 -15.19 -4.43 14.65
C ASP A 13 -16.01 -5.36 15.55
N LYS A 14 -17.31 -5.52 15.27
CA LYS A 14 -18.17 -6.48 16.00
C LYS A 14 -17.68 -7.93 15.86
N LEU A 15 -17.28 -8.34 14.66
CA LEU A 15 -16.75 -9.68 14.43
C LEU A 15 -15.44 -9.91 15.19
N ALA A 16 -14.54 -8.93 15.17
CA ALA A 16 -13.28 -8.98 15.90
C ALA A 16 -13.50 -8.99 17.42
N GLN A 17 -14.46 -8.22 17.94
CA GLN A 17 -14.80 -8.20 19.37
C GLN A 17 -15.42 -9.52 19.86
N ASN A 18 -16.25 -10.15 19.03
CA ASN A 18 -16.90 -11.41 19.39
C ASN A 18 -15.90 -12.58 19.42
N ASP A 19 -15.05 -12.69 18.40
CA ASP A 19 -14.01 -13.73 18.33
C ASP A 19 -12.80 -13.22 17.54
N PRO A 20 -11.79 -12.64 18.22
CA PRO A 20 -10.60 -12.07 17.58
C PRO A 20 -9.83 -13.09 16.74
N GLN A 21 -9.72 -14.33 17.22
CA GLN A 21 -8.93 -15.38 16.56
C GLN A 21 -9.63 -15.88 15.30
N LYS A 22 -10.94 -16.15 15.36
CA LYS A 22 -11.73 -16.56 14.20
C LYS A 22 -11.81 -15.45 13.16
N TYR A 23 -11.98 -14.20 13.59
CA TYR A 23 -11.94 -13.07 12.69
C TYR A 23 -10.56 -12.89 12.05
N GLY A 24 -9.47 -13.02 12.81
CA GLY A 24 -8.10 -12.97 12.29
C GLY A 24 -7.83 -14.04 11.21
N LYS A 25 -8.31 -15.27 11.42
CA LYS A 25 -8.25 -16.35 10.42
C LYS A 25 -9.03 -16.02 9.15
N LEU A 26 -10.24 -15.47 9.29
CA LEU A 26 -11.06 -15.03 8.16
C LEU A 26 -10.37 -13.90 7.37
N ALA A 27 -9.82 -12.91 8.08
CA ALA A 27 -9.07 -11.82 7.47
C ALA A 27 -7.85 -12.34 6.69
N ALA A 28 -7.05 -13.23 7.30
CA ALA A 28 -5.90 -13.84 6.64
C ALA A 28 -6.29 -14.63 5.38
N ARG A 29 -7.42 -15.35 5.40
CA ARG A 29 -7.95 -16.05 4.22
C ARG A 29 -8.32 -15.06 3.11
N ASN A 30 -9.05 -14.00 3.43
CA ASN A 30 -9.44 -12.97 2.45
C ASN A 30 -8.20 -12.27 1.84
N ILE A 31 -7.17 -12.06 2.65
CA ILE A 31 -5.89 -11.52 2.18
C ILE A 31 -5.19 -12.51 1.25
N ALA A 32 -5.14 -13.80 1.60
CA ALA A 32 -4.56 -14.84 0.75
C ALA A 32 -5.28 -14.97 -0.59
N GLU A 33 -6.62 -14.89 -0.61
CA GLU A 33 -7.41 -14.88 -1.85
C GLU A 33 -7.06 -13.69 -2.75
N ARG A 34 -6.85 -12.49 -2.16
CA ARG A 34 -6.39 -11.30 -2.91
C ARG A 34 -4.98 -11.45 -3.47
N ILE A 35 -4.06 -12.00 -2.69
CA ILE A 35 -2.69 -12.28 -3.14
C ILE A 35 -2.72 -13.28 -4.29
N SER A 36 -3.49 -14.36 -4.15
CA SER A 36 -3.62 -15.40 -5.18
C SER A 36 -4.23 -14.85 -6.47
N ALA A 37 -5.26 -14.02 -6.37
CA ALA A 37 -5.87 -13.36 -7.53
C ALA A 37 -4.90 -12.42 -8.27
N ALA A 38 -3.89 -11.88 -7.57
CA ALA A 38 -2.83 -11.09 -8.18
C ALA A 38 -1.68 -11.93 -8.78
N GLY A 39 -1.69 -13.26 -8.60
CA GLY A 39 -0.62 -14.17 -9.02
C GLY A 39 0.65 -14.00 -8.17
N THR A 40 1.84 -14.13 -8.79
CA THR A 40 3.12 -13.97 -8.08
C THR A 40 3.26 -12.55 -7.54
N LEU A 41 3.16 -12.39 -6.21
CA LEU A 41 3.29 -11.11 -5.51
C LEU A 41 4.43 -11.20 -4.51
N ILE A 42 5.36 -10.25 -4.57
CA ILE A 42 6.47 -10.16 -3.61
C ILE A 42 6.02 -9.23 -2.48
N LEU A 43 5.92 -9.80 -1.28
CA LEU A 43 5.65 -9.08 -0.05
C LEU A 43 6.91 -9.08 0.81
N ASP A 44 7.10 -8.01 1.58
CA ASP A 44 8.17 -7.95 2.57
C ASP A 44 7.92 -8.94 3.72
N GLN A 45 8.99 -9.30 4.42
CA GLN A 45 8.96 -10.31 5.49
C GLN A 45 8.02 -9.91 6.65
N GLU A 46 7.95 -8.63 6.99
CA GLU A 46 7.09 -8.14 8.07
C GLU A 46 5.61 -8.34 7.72
N THR A 47 5.22 -8.01 6.49
CA THR A 47 3.85 -8.23 5.98
C THR A 47 3.49 -9.72 5.97
N GLN A 48 4.41 -10.58 5.53
CA GLN A 48 4.21 -12.04 5.54
C GLN A 48 4.02 -12.59 6.97
N GLU A 49 4.84 -12.12 7.91
CA GLU A 49 4.75 -12.53 9.31
C GLU A 49 3.42 -12.09 9.94
N LYS A 50 2.96 -10.87 9.67
CA LYS A 50 1.65 -10.38 10.13
C LYS A 50 0.50 -11.24 9.59
N ILE A 51 0.54 -11.66 8.32
CA ILE A 51 -0.44 -12.58 7.74
C ILE A 51 -0.45 -13.92 8.48
N GLU A 52 0.73 -14.50 8.72
CA GLU A 52 0.84 -15.77 9.44
C GLU A 52 0.40 -15.63 10.91
N ASN A 53 0.64 -14.49 11.56
CA ASN A 53 0.15 -14.23 12.91
C ASN A 53 -1.38 -14.18 12.97
N LEU A 54 -2.03 -13.54 11.98
CA LEU A 54 -3.49 -13.53 11.85
C LEU A 54 -4.04 -14.94 11.58
N LYS A 55 -3.44 -15.67 10.65
CA LYS A 55 -3.83 -17.04 10.25
C LYS A 55 -3.72 -18.04 11.40
N ASN A 56 -2.70 -17.91 12.23
CA ASN A 56 -2.47 -18.80 13.36
C ASN A 56 -3.19 -18.36 14.64
N GLY A 57 -3.94 -17.24 14.61
CA GLY A 57 -4.67 -16.73 15.78
C GLY A 57 -3.76 -16.24 16.90
N LYS A 58 -2.52 -15.84 16.57
CA LYS A 58 -1.53 -15.34 17.54
C LYS A 58 -1.85 -13.93 18.05
N VAL A 59 -2.72 -13.21 17.34
CA VAL A 59 -3.24 -11.91 17.76
C VAL A 59 -4.56 -12.14 18.49
N ALA A 60 -4.54 -12.01 19.82
CA ALA A 60 -5.69 -12.29 20.68
C ALA A 60 -6.58 -11.06 20.96
N ASP A 61 -6.04 -9.84 20.79
CA ASP A 61 -6.77 -8.60 21.02
C ASP A 61 -7.52 -8.14 19.75
N ALA A 62 -8.81 -7.86 19.89
CA ALA A 62 -9.68 -7.45 18.77
C ALA A 62 -9.17 -6.20 18.04
N SER A 63 -8.69 -5.19 18.78
CA SER A 63 -8.19 -3.95 18.18
C SER A 63 -6.88 -4.19 17.43
N GLN A 64 -5.99 -5.03 17.96
CA GLN A 64 -4.76 -5.42 17.28
C GLN A 64 -5.04 -6.23 16.02
N VAL A 65 -6.04 -7.13 16.03
CA VAL A 65 -6.45 -7.88 14.83
C VAL A 65 -6.91 -6.91 13.73
N ARG A 66 -7.79 -5.96 14.05
CA ARG A 66 -8.29 -4.97 13.09
C ARG A 66 -7.19 -4.08 12.53
N LYS A 67 -6.30 -3.58 13.40
CA LYS A 67 -5.16 -2.77 12.98
C LYS A 67 -4.21 -3.55 12.07
N THR A 68 -3.90 -4.79 12.44
CA THR A 68 -3.02 -5.67 11.64
C THR A 68 -3.66 -5.98 10.28
N GLU A 69 -4.98 -6.28 10.24
CA GLU A 69 -5.70 -6.47 8.98
C GLU A 69 -5.58 -5.25 8.07
N GLU A 70 -5.82 -4.05 8.59
CA GLU A 70 -5.78 -2.80 7.81
C GLU A 70 -4.39 -2.51 7.27
N GLU A 71 -3.35 -2.67 8.10
CA GLU A 71 -1.96 -2.52 7.68
C GLU A 71 -1.60 -3.52 6.57
N VAL A 72 -1.92 -4.80 6.76
CA VAL A 72 -1.62 -5.84 5.77
C VAL A 72 -2.38 -5.62 4.47
N ILE A 73 -3.67 -5.30 4.53
CA ILE A 73 -4.47 -5.00 3.33
C ILE A 73 -3.89 -3.79 2.58
N HIS A 74 -3.45 -2.77 3.30
CA HIS A 74 -2.80 -1.61 2.69
C HIS A 74 -1.51 -2.02 1.95
N GLN A 75 -0.62 -2.78 2.59
CA GLN A 75 0.63 -3.23 1.97
C GLN A 75 0.39 -4.15 0.77
N VAL A 76 -0.54 -5.09 0.87
CA VAL A 76 -0.90 -6.00 -0.23
C VAL A 76 -1.45 -5.21 -1.43
N ASN A 77 -2.38 -4.28 -1.20
CA ASN A 77 -2.93 -3.47 -2.29
C ASN A 77 -1.84 -2.57 -2.95
N LEU A 78 -0.93 -2.00 -2.15
CA LEU A 78 0.19 -1.24 -2.68
C LEU A 78 1.16 -2.12 -3.48
N ALA A 79 1.44 -3.33 -3.02
CA ALA A 79 2.29 -4.29 -3.74
C ALA A 79 1.65 -4.70 -5.08
N ILE A 80 0.33 -4.95 -5.10
CA ILE A 80 -0.41 -5.25 -6.34
C ILE A 80 -0.31 -4.08 -7.32
N ALA A 81 -0.51 -2.85 -6.85
CA ALA A 81 -0.37 -1.65 -7.66
C ALA A 81 1.06 -1.52 -8.23
N LYS A 82 2.09 -1.68 -7.40
CA LYS A 82 3.50 -1.65 -7.84
C LYS A 82 3.79 -2.72 -8.89
N LYS A 83 3.28 -3.93 -8.71
CA LYS A 83 3.43 -5.02 -9.68
C LYS A 83 2.82 -4.64 -11.02
N LYS A 84 1.56 -4.19 -11.03
CA LYS A 84 0.86 -3.79 -12.27
C LYS A 84 1.58 -2.65 -12.99
N LEU A 85 2.08 -1.67 -12.24
CA LEU A 85 2.91 -0.60 -12.81
C LEU A 85 4.20 -1.16 -13.45
N SER A 86 4.91 -2.03 -12.74
CA SER A 86 6.14 -2.66 -13.24
C SER A 86 5.90 -3.46 -14.53
N GLU A 87 4.79 -4.22 -14.60
CA GLU A 87 4.39 -4.97 -15.79
C GLU A 87 4.13 -4.03 -16.98
N LEU A 88 3.39 -2.93 -16.78
CA LEU A 88 3.17 -1.91 -17.81
C LEU A 88 4.49 -1.31 -18.31
N LEU A 89 5.40 -0.94 -17.39
CA LEU A 89 6.69 -0.36 -17.76
C LEU A 89 7.57 -1.38 -18.52
N ALA A 90 7.55 -2.65 -18.11
CA ALA A 90 8.30 -3.70 -18.79
C ALA A 90 7.75 -3.97 -20.20
N GLU A 91 6.43 -3.97 -20.38
CA GLU A 91 5.80 -4.10 -21.69
C GLU A 91 6.17 -2.94 -22.63
N ILE A 92 6.11 -1.69 -22.15
CA ILE A 92 6.50 -0.51 -22.95
C ILE A 92 7.97 -0.62 -23.37
N LYS A 93 8.87 -0.94 -22.43
CA LYS A 93 10.30 -1.11 -22.72
C LYS A 93 10.56 -2.21 -23.75
N LYS A 94 9.86 -3.34 -23.67
CA LYS A 94 9.96 -4.44 -24.65
C LYS A 94 9.48 -4.03 -26.05
N LEU A 95 8.48 -3.16 -26.13
CA LEU A 95 7.89 -2.71 -27.40
C LEU A 95 8.68 -1.57 -28.07
N GLY A 96 9.48 -0.81 -27.32
CA GLY A 96 10.32 0.26 -27.85
C GLY A 96 9.51 1.43 -28.43
N LYS A 97 9.78 1.79 -29.70
CA LYS A 97 9.13 2.92 -30.40
C LYS A 97 8.02 2.53 -31.38
N ASN A 98 7.49 1.31 -31.28
CA ASN A 98 6.44 0.85 -32.18
C ASN A 98 5.06 1.44 -31.80
N LYS A 99 4.07 1.32 -32.71
CA LYS A 99 2.70 1.80 -32.47
C LYS A 99 2.05 1.20 -31.21
N LYS A 100 2.37 -0.06 -30.88
CA LYS A 100 1.87 -0.76 -29.68
C LYS A 100 2.44 -0.18 -28.39
N ALA A 101 3.67 0.35 -28.41
CA ALA A 101 4.26 1.04 -27.26
C ALA A 101 3.47 2.31 -26.91
N LYS A 102 2.98 3.03 -27.93
CA LYS A 102 2.11 4.19 -27.73
C LYS A 102 0.76 3.80 -27.10
N GLU A 103 0.16 2.70 -27.53
CA GLU A 103 -1.06 2.17 -26.91
C GLU A 103 -0.83 1.85 -25.42
N LYS A 104 0.28 1.16 -25.10
CA LYS A 104 0.65 0.86 -23.71
C LYS A 104 1.02 2.10 -22.89
N GLY A 105 1.60 3.13 -23.52
CA GLY A 105 1.80 4.43 -22.91
C GLY A 105 0.48 5.11 -22.53
N SER A 106 -0.58 4.92 -23.33
CA SER A 106 -1.93 5.38 -22.95
C SER A 106 -2.48 4.60 -21.76
N ASP A 107 -2.21 3.31 -21.65
CA ASP A 107 -2.63 2.50 -20.48
C ASP A 107 -1.89 2.95 -19.21
N LEU A 108 -0.59 3.25 -19.33
CA LEU A 108 0.20 3.84 -18.25
C LEU A 108 -0.36 5.21 -17.83
N PHE A 109 -0.69 6.07 -18.79
CA PHE A 109 -1.30 7.37 -18.50
C PHE A 109 -2.65 7.22 -17.77
N LYS A 110 -3.51 6.31 -18.22
CA LYS A 110 -4.78 6.00 -17.54
C LYS A 110 -4.54 5.47 -16.12
N TYR A 111 -3.57 4.57 -15.96
CA TYR A 111 -3.21 4.00 -14.66
C TYR A 111 -2.81 5.07 -13.65
N ILE A 112 -1.97 6.04 -14.04
CA ILE A 112 -1.55 7.12 -13.11
C ILE A 112 -2.59 8.20 -12.87
N SER A 113 -3.55 8.34 -13.80
CA SER A 113 -4.60 9.36 -13.76
C SER A 113 -5.87 8.89 -13.06
N ASP A 114 -5.95 7.62 -12.67
CA ASP A 114 -7.15 7.11 -12.03
C ASP A 114 -7.27 7.56 -10.55
N ALA A 115 -8.48 7.40 -10.01
CA ALA A 115 -8.78 7.78 -8.63
C ALA A 115 -8.29 6.75 -7.60
N ASN A 116 -7.55 5.71 -8.00
CA ASN A 116 -7.07 4.69 -7.09
C ASN A 116 -5.84 5.18 -6.34
N THR A 117 -5.99 5.36 -5.02
CA THR A 117 -4.91 5.86 -4.15
C THR A 117 -3.66 4.99 -4.19
N TYR A 118 -3.79 3.67 -4.39
CA TYR A 118 -2.65 2.77 -4.48
C TYR A 118 -1.89 2.91 -5.80
N HIS A 119 -2.59 3.20 -6.90
CA HIS A 119 -1.95 3.48 -8.18
C HIS A 119 -1.19 4.81 -8.12
N GLN A 120 -1.79 5.83 -7.52
CA GLN A 120 -1.14 7.11 -7.28
C GLN A 120 0.11 6.95 -6.39
N GLN A 121 0.03 6.17 -5.31
CA GLN A 121 1.19 5.88 -4.47
C GLN A 121 2.29 5.11 -5.23
N ALA A 122 1.92 4.09 -6.00
CA ALA A 122 2.87 3.34 -6.82
C ALA A 122 3.56 4.25 -7.86
N TYR A 123 2.83 5.18 -8.47
CA TYR A 123 3.37 6.20 -9.35
C TYR A 123 4.36 7.12 -8.62
N GLN A 124 4.00 7.71 -7.49
CA GLN A 124 4.87 8.65 -6.76
C GLN A 124 6.21 8.00 -6.39
N ILE A 125 6.21 6.71 -6.02
CA ILE A 125 7.43 5.95 -5.70
C ILE A 125 8.34 5.78 -6.92
N ASN A 126 7.76 5.65 -8.12
CA ASN A 126 8.49 5.40 -9.38
C ASN A 126 8.46 6.60 -10.33
N LYS A 127 8.18 7.80 -9.81
CA LYS A 127 7.79 8.96 -10.60
C LYS A 127 8.79 9.28 -11.71
N SER A 128 10.08 9.32 -11.39
CA SER A 128 11.14 9.65 -12.36
C SER A 128 11.12 8.73 -13.57
N GLN A 129 10.99 7.41 -13.36
CA GLN A 129 10.97 6.43 -14.43
C GLN A 129 9.68 6.49 -15.24
N VAL A 130 8.55 6.72 -14.58
CA VAL A 130 7.24 6.82 -15.26
C VAL A 130 7.20 8.09 -16.12
N ASP A 131 7.63 9.22 -15.57
CA ASP A 131 7.65 10.51 -16.28
C ASP A 131 8.58 10.45 -17.49
N GLU A 132 9.76 9.85 -17.36
CA GLU A 132 10.70 9.63 -18.48
C GLU A 132 10.02 8.88 -19.64
N ILE A 133 9.37 7.75 -19.35
CA ILE A 133 8.67 6.95 -20.36
C ILE A 133 7.51 7.72 -20.99
N LEU A 134 6.74 8.48 -20.20
CA LEU A 134 5.63 9.27 -20.73
C LEU A 134 6.12 10.43 -21.62
N VAL A 135 7.29 11.02 -21.33
CA VAL A 135 7.94 12.01 -22.19
C VAL A 135 8.41 11.35 -23.49
N GLU A 136 9.10 10.21 -23.42
CA GLU A 136 9.58 9.47 -24.60
C GLU A 136 8.45 9.08 -25.55
N GLN A 137 7.29 8.73 -24.98
CA GLN A 137 6.10 8.33 -25.74
C GLN A 137 5.22 9.53 -26.16
N GLY A 138 5.60 10.76 -25.78
CA GLY A 138 4.93 12.00 -26.17
C GLY A 138 3.60 12.28 -25.45
N PHE A 139 3.36 11.66 -24.30
CA PHE A 139 2.16 11.89 -23.48
C PHE A 139 2.27 13.12 -22.59
N ILE A 140 3.49 13.46 -22.15
CA ILE A 140 3.76 14.66 -21.35
C ILE A 140 4.99 15.39 -21.91
N GLN A 141 5.09 16.71 -21.70
CA GLN A 141 6.24 17.49 -22.16
C GLN A 141 7.42 17.38 -21.18
N SER A 142 8.65 17.34 -21.72
CA SER A 142 9.88 17.39 -20.93
C SER A 142 9.99 18.75 -20.24
N SER A 143 9.81 18.80 -18.93
CA SER A 143 9.91 20.03 -18.14
C SER A 143 11.35 20.32 -17.75
N ASN A 144 12.22 20.65 -18.72
CA ASN A 144 13.45 21.40 -18.44
C ASN A 144 13.12 22.90 -18.39
N LYS A 145 12.33 23.29 -17.39
CA LYS A 145 12.24 24.63 -16.78
C LYS A 145 11.15 24.58 -15.72
N THR A 146 11.50 25.06 -14.54
CA THR A 146 10.63 25.43 -13.42
C THR A 146 9.34 26.09 -13.91
N ASN A 147 8.26 25.31 -13.93
CA ASN A 147 6.85 25.67 -13.76
C ASN A 147 6.04 24.43 -14.13
N SER A 148 5.70 23.61 -13.14
CA SER A 148 4.93 22.39 -13.37
C SER A 148 3.60 22.72 -14.06
N PRO A 149 3.23 22.08 -15.18
CA PRO A 149 1.90 22.22 -15.77
C PRO A 149 0.82 21.50 -14.93
N PHE A 150 1.20 20.86 -13.81
CA PHE A 150 0.31 20.21 -12.85
C PHE A 150 -0.14 21.12 -11.69
N GLY A 151 -0.29 22.42 -11.93
CA GLY A 151 -0.70 23.43 -10.94
C GLY A 151 -2.10 23.29 -10.34
N GLY A 152 -2.79 22.14 -10.47
CA GLY A 152 -4.13 21.99 -9.91
C GLY A 152 -4.64 20.56 -9.68
N PHE A 153 -4.06 19.52 -10.30
CA PHE A 153 -4.66 18.17 -10.27
C PHE A 153 -4.07 17.20 -9.25
N PHE A 154 -2.83 17.42 -8.81
CA PHE A 154 -2.16 16.55 -7.83
C PHE A 154 -1.67 17.35 -6.63
N GLN A 155 -2.61 17.98 -5.91
CA GLN A 155 -2.32 18.27 -4.50
C GLN A 155 -2.51 16.95 -3.74
N PRO A 156 -1.46 16.36 -3.16
CA PRO A 156 -1.66 15.32 -2.17
C PRO A 156 -2.31 16.00 -0.97
N LYS A 157 -3.65 16.10 -0.95
CA LYS A 157 -4.42 16.29 0.28
C LYS A 157 -4.29 14.99 1.06
N VAL A 158 -3.09 14.76 1.61
CA VAL A 158 -2.86 13.66 2.53
C VAL A 158 -3.47 14.10 3.85
N LEU A 159 -4.75 13.79 4.02
CA LEU A 159 -5.24 13.43 5.34
C LEU A 159 -4.59 12.07 5.63
N ILE A 160 -3.32 12.07 6.04
CA ILE A 160 -2.75 10.90 6.71
C ILE A 160 -3.57 10.79 7.99
N PRO A 161 -4.37 9.74 8.22
CA PRO A 161 -4.87 9.51 9.56
C PRO A 161 -3.63 9.36 10.44
N VAL A 162 -3.45 10.30 11.38
CA VAL A 162 -2.32 10.46 12.31
C VAL A 162 -2.01 9.19 13.12
N ALA A 163 -2.85 8.14 13.00
CA ALA A 163 -2.67 6.82 13.58
C ALA A 163 -1.33 6.13 13.24
N ILE A 164 -0.73 6.38 12.05
CA ILE A 164 0.57 5.77 11.70
C ILE A 164 1.72 6.43 12.48
N ALA A 165 1.63 7.72 12.80
CA ALA A 165 2.66 8.42 13.58
C ALA A 165 2.67 7.98 15.05
N VAL A 166 1.51 7.66 15.64
CA VAL A 166 1.44 7.18 17.03
C VAL A 166 2.02 5.77 17.17
N GLY A 167 1.84 4.91 16.16
CA GLY A 167 2.42 3.56 16.17
C GLY A 167 3.94 3.57 16.27
N VAL A 168 4.61 4.30 15.38
CA VAL A 168 6.09 4.36 15.35
C VAL A 168 6.64 5.01 16.63
N VAL A 169 5.99 6.05 17.16
CA VAL A 169 6.42 6.69 18.42
C VAL A 169 6.25 5.77 19.63
N VAL A 170 5.15 5.00 19.71
CA VAL A 170 4.95 4.04 20.83
C VAL A 170 5.95 2.89 20.75
N THR A 171 6.21 2.31 19.57
CA THR A 171 7.22 1.26 19.44
C THR A 171 8.61 1.78 19.77
N PHE A 172 8.95 3.00 19.34
CA PHE A 172 10.23 3.64 19.65
C PHE A 172 10.37 3.96 21.15
N LEU A 173 9.32 4.45 21.81
CA LEU A 173 9.31 4.72 23.26
C LEU A 173 9.39 3.44 24.10
N VAL A 174 8.72 2.35 23.69
CA VAL A 174 8.79 1.05 24.38
C VAL A 174 10.19 0.45 24.25
N ILE A 175 10.80 0.52 23.06
CA ILE A 175 12.18 0.04 22.84
C ILE A 175 13.19 0.87 23.65
N MET A 176 13.06 2.21 23.68
CA MET A 176 13.94 3.07 24.49
C MET A 176 13.77 2.82 26.00
N ARG A 177 12.54 2.62 26.48
CA ARG A 177 12.26 2.35 27.90
C ARG A 177 12.82 1.00 28.35
N ASN A 178 12.72 -0.03 27.51
CA ASN A 178 13.29 -1.35 27.83
C ASN A 178 14.83 -1.35 27.84
N ASN A 179 15.47 -0.59 26.94
CA ASN A 179 16.94 -0.48 26.94
C ASN A 179 17.48 0.31 28.14
N LYS A 180 16.70 1.26 28.69
CA LYS A 180 17.11 2.01 29.89
C LYS A 180 16.99 1.17 31.17
N GLN A 181 15.99 0.28 31.28
CA GLN A 181 15.86 -0.59 32.46
C GLN A 181 16.87 -1.74 32.50
N ARG A 182 17.35 -2.22 31.35
CA ARG A 182 18.41 -3.25 31.30
C ARG A 182 19.78 -2.74 31.75
N LYS A 183 20.05 -1.43 31.66
CA LYS A 183 21.29 -0.83 32.18
C LYS A 183 21.30 -0.59 33.70
N ILE A 184 20.14 -0.65 34.37
CA ILE A 184 20.02 -0.38 35.81
C ILE A 184 20.06 -1.68 36.65
N LYS A 185 19.78 -2.84 36.04
CA LYS A 185 19.84 -4.16 36.70
C LYS A 185 21.18 -4.90 36.50
N GLY A 186 22.18 -4.22 35.95
CA GLY A 186 23.54 -4.72 35.82
C GLY A 186 24.48 -3.92 36.72
N PHE A 187 24.30 -4.07 38.03
CA PHE A 187 25.26 -3.77 39.09
C PHE A 187 25.12 -4.84 40.17
#